data_AF-A0A5C7Z1V4-F1
#
_entry.id   AF-A0A5C7Z1V4-F1
#
_cell.length_a   1.000
_cell.length_b   1.000
_cell.length_c   1.000
_cell.angle_alpha   90.00
_cell.angle_beta   90.00
_cell.angle_gamma   90.00
#
_symmetry.space_group_name_H-M   'P 1'
#
loop_
_entity.id
_entity.type
_entity.pdbx_description
1 polymer ?
#
loop_
_entity_poly.entity_id
_entity_poly.type
_entity_poly.pdbx_seq_one_letter_code
_entity_poly.pdbx_strand_id
1 'polypeptide(L)'
;MALSKITFEKKFYKTMKLYYQLPHLTYDYTNSKFNLFEFEEALQLYKLIYKDLETFQKKFLRKLEFIPNLENLCLQLGSNFESVNPISLERIREVDDVTINYLADYYSEITNSEESKTGKSFFNKFVNKLKDFLDEVNIEQYWHQPPASLSDLVVDKFPKTLDKIDSYVIPIDDEYVEVTIRDIKTLISNRNTKYLVCNKCNIETIQLNDDLILLEAHSNHVNAIELNHSLEEAILWDNPLEYIKLNPKLRLLYLSHPKNHNIEIDNSANNESVEIYYSIN
;
A
#
# COMPACT_ATOMS: atom_id res chain seq x y z
N MET A 1 32.58 -11.76 3.63
CA MET A 1 31.10 -11.77 3.71
C MET A 1 30.64 -10.37 3.36
N ALA A 2 30.27 -10.16 2.09
CA ALA A 2 29.82 -8.86 1.61
C ALA A 2 28.31 -8.74 1.91
N LEU A 3 27.96 -7.77 2.75
CA LEU A 3 26.59 -7.28 2.89
C LEU A 3 26.20 -6.65 1.55
N SER A 4 25.28 -7.26 0.81
CA SER A 4 24.63 -6.62 -0.33
C SER A 4 23.77 -5.47 0.19
N LYS A 5 24.36 -4.27 0.22
CA LYS A 5 23.62 -3.02 0.33
C LYS A 5 22.65 -2.96 -0.84
N ILE A 6 21.37 -2.79 -0.54
CA ILE A 6 20.41 -2.26 -1.49
C ILE A 6 20.99 -0.93 -1.97
N THR A 7 21.42 -0.91 -3.23
CA THR A 7 21.98 0.28 -3.87
C THR A 7 21.05 0.58 -5.02
N PHE A 8 20.09 1.48 -4.82
CA PHE A 8 19.48 2.18 -5.93
C PHE A 8 20.57 3.14 -6.42
N GLU A 9 21.44 2.67 -7.32
CA GLU A 9 22.41 3.56 -7.93
C GLU A 9 21.64 4.69 -8.62
N LYS A 10 21.96 5.93 -8.26
CA LYS A 10 21.37 7.17 -8.82
C LYS A 10 21.71 7.39 -10.31
N LYS A 11 22.19 6.35 -11.00
CA LYS A 11 22.39 6.30 -12.44
C LYS A 11 21.29 5.41 -12.99
N PHE A 12 20.52 5.92 -13.95
CA PHE A 12 19.31 5.32 -14.54
C PHE A 12 18.09 5.48 -13.60
N TYR A 13 16.94 6.06 -13.97
CA TYR A 13 16.24 6.21 -15.24
C TYR A 13 15.44 7.52 -15.24
N LYS A 14 15.15 8.07 -16.42
CA LYS A 14 14.51 9.38 -16.60
C LYS A 14 12.97 9.33 -16.50
N THR A 15 12.35 8.25 -16.03
CA THR A 15 10.91 8.02 -16.27
C THR A 15 10.16 7.10 -15.29
N MET A 16 10.82 6.16 -14.58
CA MET A 16 10.14 5.32 -13.59
C MET A 16 9.75 6.12 -12.34
N LYS A 17 8.48 6.03 -11.93
CA LYS A 17 7.97 6.74 -10.74
C LYS A 17 7.79 5.79 -9.55
N LEU A 18 8.38 6.15 -8.42
CA LEU A 18 8.25 5.43 -7.17
C LEU A 18 7.52 6.31 -6.15
N TYR A 19 6.37 5.84 -5.68
CA TYR A 19 5.56 6.52 -4.67
C TYR A 19 5.51 5.71 -3.37
N TYR A 20 5.89 6.35 -2.27
CA TYR A 20 5.70 5.81 -0.93
C TYR A 20 4.42 6.35 -0.32
N GLN A 21 3.52 5.46 0.07
CA GLN A 21 2.31 5.83 0.81
C GLN A 21 2.66 5.87 2.30
N LEU A 22 2.92 7.07 2.81
CA LEU A 22 3.18 7.31 4.23
C LEU A 22 1.85 7.61 4.94
N PRO A 23 1.78 7.45 6.27
CA PRO A 23 0.62 7.88 7.05
C PRO A 23 0.14 9.28 6.68
N HIS A 24 -1.05 9.38 6.07
CA HIS A 24 -1.72 10.60 5.63
C HIS A 24 -1.08 11.36 4.44
N LEU A 25 0.08 10.95 3.94
CA LEU A 25 0.80 11.67 2.88
C LEU A 25 1.43 10.71 1.87
N THR A 26 1.34 11.03 0.58
CA THR A 26 2.11 10.34 -0.47
C THR A 26 3.41 11.10 -0.75
N TYR A 27 4.53 10.39 -0.71
CA TYR A 27 5.86 10.90 -1.09
C TYR A 27 6.28 10.35 -2.45
N ASP A 28 6.49 11.24 -3.42
CA ASP A 28 7.09 10.98 -4.71
C ASP A 28 8.62 10.95 -4.53
N TYR A 29 9.19 9.75 -4.45
CA TYR A 29 10.62 9.58 -4.27
C TYR A 29 11.40 10.01 -5.52
N THR A 30 10.86 9.73 -6.71
CA THR A 30 11.48 10.08 -7.99
C THR A 30 11.71 11.59 -8.12
N ASN A 31 10.74 12.40 -7.68
CA ASN A 31 10.84 13.85 -7.67
C ASN A 31 11.24 14.46 -6.32
N SER A 32 11.45 13.61 -5.30
CA SER A 32 11.81 13.99 -3.94
C SER A 32 10.88 15.03 -3.30
N LYS A 33 9.56 14.86 -3.47
CA LYS A 33 8.52 15.78 -2.97
C LYS A 33 7.27 15.06 -2.46
N PHE A 34 6.46 15.74 -1.66
CA PHE A 34 5.12 15.25 -1.33
C PHE A 34 4.12 15.65 -2.42
N ASN A 35 3.08 14.84 -2.64
CA ASN A 35 2.11 15.10 -3.72
C ASN A 35 1.16 16.27 -3.42
N LEU A 36 0.69 16.36 -2.17
CA LEU A 36 -0.35 17.32 -1.76
C LEU A 36 0.19 18.56 -1.05
N PHE A 37 1.44 18.53 -0.62
CA PHE A 37 2.03 19.55 0.24
C PHE A 37 3.47 19.84 -0.17
N GLU A 38 3.94 21.06 0.09
CA GLU A 38 5.37 21.32 0.11
C GLU A 38 6.02 20.65 1.33
N PHE A 39 7.34 20.43 1.30
CA PHE A 39 8.04 19.70 2.37
C PHE A 39 7.78 20.29 3.76
N GLU A 40 7.81 21.62 3.89
CA GLU A 40 7.56 22.28 5.17
C GLU A 40 6.11 22.05 5.62
N GLU A 41 5.12 22.19 4.75
CA GLU A 41 3.70 21.96 5.08
C GLU A 41 3.44 20.50 5.47
N ALA A 42 4.05 19.54 4.78
CA ALA A 42 4.00 18.12 5.14
C ALA A 42 4.55 17.87 6.55
N LEU A 43 5.65 18.55 6.91
CA LEU A 43 6.25 18.47 8.23
C LEU A 43 5.39 19.15 9.30
N GLN A 44 4.77 20.29 8.98
CA GLN A 44 3.81 20.98 9.83
C GLN A 44 2.55 20.12 10.09
N LEU A 45 2.08 19.35 9.09
CA LEU A 45 1.00 18.38 9.27
C LEU A 45 1.42 17.24 10.20
N TYR A 46 2.63 16.69 10.03
CA TYR A 46 3.14 15.71 10.98
C TYR A 46 3.34 16.28 12.39
N LYS A 47 3.70 17.56 12.52
CA LYS A 47 3.78 18.25 13.82
C LYS A 47 2.41 18.35 14.49
N LEU A 48 1.34 18.61 13.73
CA LEU A 48 -0.03 18.57 14.24
C LEU A 48 -0.41 17.16 14.74
N ILE A 49 -0.06 16.12 13.99
CA ILE A 49 -0.44 14.73 14.28
C ILE A 49 0.33 14.15 15.48
N TYR A 50 1.66 14.29 15.46
CA TYR A 50 2.54 13.62 16.42
C TYR A 50 2.94 14.50 17.59
N LYS A 51 2.72 15.82 17.52
CA LYS A 51 2.94 16.84 18.56
C LYS A 51 4.41 17.08 18.93
N ASP A 52 5.14 16.03 19.28
CA ASP A 52 6.51 16.09 19.79
C ASP A 52 7.45 15.09 19.07
N LEU A 53 8.76 15.40 19.07
CA LEU A 53 9.77 14.59 18.37
C LEU A 53 9.85 13.15 18.89
N GLU A 54 9.65 12.91 20.19
CA GLU A 54 9.73 11.57 20.75
C GLU A 54 8.61 10.68 20.18
N THR A 55 7.37 11.20 20.18
CA THR A 55 6.22 10.53 19.59
C THR A 55 6.39 10.34 18.08
N PHE A 56 6.88 11.36 17.37
CA PHE A 56 7.13 11.29 15.92
C PHE A 56 8.19 10.23 15.59
N GLN A 57 9.30 10.18 16.33
CA GLN A 57 10.34 9.18 16.17
C GLN A 57 9.79 7.76 16.41
N LYS A 58 9.11 7.56 17.55
CA LYS A 58 8.66 6.24 17.98
C LYS A 58 7.55 5.67 17.09
N LYS A 59 6.61 6.50 16.64
CA LYS A 59 5.41 6.05 15.92
C LYS A 59 5.55 6.14 14.39
N PHE A 60 6.44 6.99 13.87
CA PHE A 60 6.58 7.24 12.44
C PHE A 60 8.00 6.98 11.93
N LEU A 61 9.01 7.75 12.36
CA LEU A 61 10.35 7.67 11.74
C LEU A 61 10.99 6.27 11.86
N ARG A 62 10.85 5.61 13.02
CA ARG A 62 11.36 4.23 13.21
C ARG A 62 10.78 3.22 12.23
N LYS A 63 9.56 3.43 11.74
CA LYS A 63 8.97 2.56 10.71
C LYS A 63 9.62 2.77 9.34
N LEU A 64 10.08 3.99 9.08
CA LEU A 64 10.72 4.36 7.82
C LEU A 64 12.21 3.99 7.76
N GLU A 65 12.88 3.85 8.91
CA GLU A 65 14.30 3.47 9.02
C GLU A 65 14.66 2.15 8.30
N PHE A 66 13.68 1.26 8.13
CA PHE A 66 13.84 -0.04 7.47
C PHE A 66 13.32 -0.06 6.04
N ILE A 67 12.91 1.09 5.49
CA ILE A 67 12.43 1.22 4.12
C ILE A 67 13.60 1.67 3.24
N PRO A 68 13.99 0.89 2.21
CA PRO A 68 15.10 1.25 1.35
C PRO A 68 14.95 2.64 0.72
N ASN A 69 16.04 3.41 0.67
CA ASN A 69 16.13 4.73 0.03
C ASN A 69 15.37 5.89 0.70
N LEU A 70 14.69 5.65 1.83
CA LEU A 70 14.06 6.73 2.59
C LEU A 70 14.97 7.33 3.65
N GLU A 71 16.24 6.95 3.73
CA GLU A 71 17.15 7.41 4.79
C GLU A 71 17.29 8.93 4.78
N ASN A 72 17.44 9.52 3.59
CA ASN A 72 17.59 10.97 3.47
C ASN A 72 16.30 11.71 3.83
N LEU A 73 15.14 11.19 3.42
CA LEU A 73 13.84 11.74 3.84
C LEU A 73 13.66 11.64 5.35
N CYS A 74 13.99 10.51 5.97
CA CYS A 74 13.91 10.30 7.41
C CYS A 74 14.78 11.30 8.18
N LEU A 75 16.02 11.51 7.72
CA LEU A 75 16.95 12.48 8.30
C LEU A 75 16.42 13.91 8.16
N GLN A 76 15.87 14.27 7.00
CA GLN A 76 15.27 15.59 6.78
C GLN A 76 14.04 15.83 7.66
N LEU A 77 13.12 14.86 7.73
CA LEU A 77 11.93 14.96 8.59
C LEU A 77 12.32 15.07 10.06
N GLY A 78 13.23 14.22 10.55
CA GLY A 78 13.65 14.22 11.95
C GLY A 78 14.43 15.48 12.35
N SER A 79 15.33 15.98 11.51
CA SER A 79 16.16 17.15 11.83
C SER A 79 15.40 18.47 11.83
N ASN A 80 14.32 18.59 11.05
CA ASN A 80 13.53 19.82 10.93
C ASN A 80 12.24 19.80 11.76
N PHE A 81 11.87 18.68 12.39
CA PHE A 81 10.58 18.52 13.06
C PHE A 81 10.33 19.51 14.19
N GLU A 82 11.36 19.86 14.96
CA GLU A 82 11.24 20.83 16.06
C GLU A 82 11.30 22.29 15.60
N SER A 83 11.75 22.56 14.38
CA SER A 83 11.82 23.93 13.84
C SER A 83 10.50 24.44 13.25
N VAL A 84 9.50 23.57 13.07
CA VAL A 84 8.21 23.95 12.47
C VAL A 84 7.09 24.03 13.51
N ASN A 85 6.11 24.88 13.23
CA ASN A 85 4.85 24.93 13.98
C ASN A 85 3.82 23.96 13.36
N PRO A 86 2.82 23.49 14.11
CA PRO A 86 1.71 22.76 13.53
C PRO A 86 1.01 23.53 12.41
N ILE A 87 0.61 22.84 11.34
CA ILE A 87 -0.15 23.45 10.25
C ILE A 87 -1.52 23.93 10.76
N SER A 88 -2.03 25.04 10.23
CA SER A 88 -3.35 25.55 10.61
C SER A 88 -4.49 24.75 9.96
N LEU A 89 -5.63 24.63 10.64
CA LEU A 89 -6.78 23.89 10.12
C LEU A 89 -7.37 24.56 8.87
N GLU A 90 -7.32 25.90 8.78
CA GLU A 90 -7.73 26.63 7.59
C GLU A 90 -6.89 26.21 6.38
N ARG A 91 -5.57 26.07 6.57
CA ARG A 91 -4.67 25.66 5.49
C ARG A 91 -4.92 24.22 5.05
N ILE A 92 -5.23 23.32 5.98
CA ILE A 92 -5.61 21.93 5.65
C ILE A 92 -6.88 21.92 4.78
N ARG A 93 -7.89 22.75 5.10
CA ARG A 93 -9.17 22.82 4.38
C ARG A 93 -9.08 23.38 2.96
N GLU A 94 -8.00 24.08 2.64
CA GLU A 94 -7.73 24.57 1.29
C GLU A 94 -7.25 23.46 0.35
N VAL A 95 -6.89 22.29 0.89
CA VAL A 95 -6.45 21.14 0.09
C VAL A 95 -7.67 20.40 -0.46
N ASP A 96 -7.71 20.25 -1.78
CA ASP A 96 -8.75 19.50 -2.50
C ASP A 96 -8.51 17.98 -2.40
N ASP A 97 -8.50 17.45 -1.16
CA ASP A 97 -8.41 16.03 -0.87
C ASP A 97 -9.35 15.64 0.29
N VAL A 98 -10.18 14.63 0.07
CA VAL A 98 -11.22 14.21 1.03
C VAL A 98 -10.63 13.70 2.34
N THR A 99 -9.53 12.96 2.29
CA THR A 99 -8.88 12.37 3.47
C THR A 99 -8.24 13.45 4.33
N ILE A 100 -7.60 14.43 3.68
CA ILE A 100 -7.00 15.59 4.34
C ILE A 100 -8.07 16.48 4.98
N ASN A 101 -9.21 16.67 4.33
CA ASN A 101 -10.34 17.41 4.91
C ASN A 101 -10.94 16.71 6.14
N TYR A 102 -11.05 15.38 6.14
CA TYR A 102 -11.46 14.62 7.33
C TYR A 102 -10.51 14.82 8.52
N LEU A 103 -9.20 14.95 8.27
CA LEU A 103 -8.24 15.27 9.33
C LEU A 103 -8.49 16.66 9.93
N ALA A 104 -8.78 17.65 9.10
CA ALA A 104 -9.10 19.01 9.57
C ALA A 104 -10.30 19.00 10.52
N ASP A 105 -11.36 18.26 10.16
CA ASP A 105 -12.57 18.17 10.97
C ASP A 105 -12.31 17.47 12.30
N TYR A 106 -11.59 16.35 12.29
CA TYR A 106 -11.18 15.64 13.51
C TYR A 106 -10.42 16.54 14.48
N TYR A 107 -9.42 17.29 14.01
CA TYR A 107 -8.65 18.19 14.88
C TYR A 107 -9.46 19.42 15.31
N SER A 108 -10.41 19.89 14.51
CA SER A 108 -11.33 20.98 14.89
C SER A 108 -12.24 20.59 16.07
N GLU A 109 -12.72 19.35 16.11
CA GLU A 109 -13.52 18.82 17.21
C GLU A 109 -12.70 18.70 18.50
N ILE A 110 -11.44 18.28 18.39
CA ILE A 110 -10.53 18.19 19.54
C ILE A 110 -10.29 19.56 20.15
N THR A 111 -9.94 20.57 19.34
CA THR A 111 -9.69 21.94 19.83
C THR A 111 -10.93 22.57 20.48
N ASN A 112 -12.12 22.30 19.95
CA ASN A 112 -13.38 22.78 20.53
C ASN A 112 -13.76 22.05 21.84
N SER A 113 -13.29 20.82 22.02
CA SER A 113 -13.58 20.02 23.22
C SER A 113 -12.75 20.41 24.45
N GLU A 114 -11.53 20.94 24.25
CA GLU A 114 -10.62 21.36 25.34
C GLU A 114 -11.12 22.60 26.12
N GLU A 115 -12.05 23.38 25.55
CA GLU A 115 -12.74 24.47 26.26
C GLU A 115 -13.86 23.99 27.21
N SER A 116 -14.33 22.74 27.07
CA SER A 116 -15.47 22.20 27.83
C SER A 116 -15.04 21.20 28.92
N LYS A 117 -14.39 21.69 29.98
CA LYS A 117 -14.07 20.88 31.16
C LYS A 117 -15.33 20.39 31.90
N THR A 118 -15.82 19.19 31.57
CA THR A 118 -16.59 18.31 32.49
C THR A 118 -16.19 16.83 32.33
N GLY A 119 -14.94 16.55 32.73
CA GLY A 119 -14.22 15.29 32.51
C GLY A 119 -14.62 14.06 33.35
N LYS A 120 -15.88 13.62 33.33
CA LYS A 120 -16.22 12.26 33.84
C LYS A 120 -17.19 11.44 32.98
N SER A 121 -17.94 12.07 32.08
CA SER A 121 -18.90 11.37 31.21
C SER A 121 -18.22 10.73 29.98
N PHE A 122 -17.28 11.46 29.36
CA PHE A 122 -16.64 11.02 28.12
C PHE A 122 -15.67 9.85 28.32
N PHE A 123 -14.84 9.87 29.39
CA PHE A 123 -13.89 8.78 29.64
C PHE A 123 -14.61 7.43 29.85
N ASN A 124 -15.73 7.40 30.57
CA ASN A 124 -16.51 6.18 30.75
C ASN A 124 -17.21 5.75 29.45
N LYS A 125 -17.70 6.69 28.62
CA LYS A 125 -18.22 6.37 27.28
C LYS A 125 -17.12 5.84 26.35
N PHE A 126 -15.93 6.42 26.41
CA PHE A 126 -14.77 6.02 25.60
C PHE A 126 -14.21 4.67 26.05
N VAL A 127 -14.11 4.40 27.35
CA VAL A 127 -13.70 3.08 27.88
C VAL A 127 -14.72 2.01 27.53
N ASN A 128 -16.03 2.30 27.57
CA ASN A 128 -17.04 1.33 27.14
C ASN A 128 -17.00 1.12 25.63
N LYS A 129 -16.84 2.17 24.83
CA LYS A 129 -16.70 2.06 23.38
C LYS A 129 -15.40 1.36 22.96
N LEU A 130 -14.32 1.53 23.71
CA LEU A 130 -13.07 0.79 23.55
C LEU A 130 -13.22 -0.67 23.95
N LYS A 131 -14.01 -0.99 24.99
CA LYS A 131 -14.32 -2.38 25.32
C LYS A 131 -15.15 -3.03 24.23
N ASP A 132 -16.18 -2.35 23.73
CA ASP A 132 -16.99 -2.82 22.61
C ASP A 132 -16.14 -2.99 21.33
N PHE A 133 -15.18 -2.08 21.07
CA PHE A 133 -14.28 -2.12 19.91
C PHE A 133 -13.12 -3.12 20.05
N LEU A 134 -12.67 -3.43 21.27
CA LEU A 134 -11.63 -4.42 21.53
C LEU A 134 -12.20 -5.84 21.65
N ASP A 135 -13.48 -5.98 21.98
CA ASP A 135 -14.22 -7.24 21.96
C ASP A 135 -14.67 -7.61 20.53
N GLU A 136 -14.77 -6.64 19.61
CA GLU A 136 -15.04 -6.86 18.18
C GLU A 136 -13.82 -6.51 17.30
N VAL A 137 -12.98 -7.52 17.07
CA VAL A 137 -12.08 -7.70 15.91
C VAL A 137 -10.77 -6.89 15.89
N ASN A 138 -9.66 -7.64 16.00
CA ASN A 138 -8.33 -7.29 15.46
C ASN A 138 -8.47 -6.87 13.98
N ILE A 139 -8.51 -5.57 13.70
CA ILE A 139 -8.42 -5.04 12.33
C ILE A 139 -7.17 -4.16 12.27
N GLU A 140 -6.06 -4.75 11.83
CA GLU A 140 -5.01 -3.99 11.16
C GLU A 140 -5.69 -3.28 9.97
N GLN A 141 -5.75 -1.95 9.99
CA GLN A 141 -6.35 -1.18 8.91
C GLN A 141 -5.45 -1.23 7.67
N TYR A 142 -5.71 -2.22 6.82
CA TYR A 142 -5.24 -2.22 5.44
C TYR A 142 -6.05 -1.19 4.65
N TRP A 143 -5.39 -0.23 4.03
CA TRP A 143 -6.03 0.74 3.15
C TRP A 143 -6.59 0.01 1.91
N HIS A 144 -7.88 -0.32 1.94
CA HIS A 144 -8.57 -0.97 0.84
C HIS A 144 -8.72 -0.01 -0.36
N GLN A 145 -7.87 -0.17 -1.37
CA GLN A 145 -8.14 0.27 -2.74
C GLN A 145 -9.30 -0.55 -3.32
N PRO A 146 -10.06 0.01 -4.29
CA PRO A 146 -11.18 -0.69 -4.92
C PRO A 146 -10.73 -2.02 -5.56
N PRO A 147 -11.53 -3.10 -5.44
CA PRO A 147 -11.24 -4.39 -6.09
C PRO A 147 -11.07 -4.24 -7.61
N ALA A 148 -10.35 -5.13 -8.28
CA ALA A 148 -10.20 -5.13 -9.75
C ALA A 148 -11.53 -5.32 -10.48
N SER A 149 -12.60 -5.67 -9.75
CA SER A 149 -13.98 -5.50 -10.21
C SER A 149 -14.37 -4.03 -10.49
N LEU A 150 -13.48 -3.05 -10.30
CA LEU A 150 -13.64 -1.65 -10.71
C LEU A 150 -12.60 -1.20 -11.76
N SER A 151 -11.73 -2.09 -12.26
CA SER A 151 -10.85 -1.78 -13.40
C SER A 151 -11.68 -1.64 -14.68
N ASP A 152 -11.41 -0.58 -15.46
CA ASP A 152 -12.05 -0.33 -16.77
C ASP A 152 -11.70 -1.40 -17.82
N LEU A 153 -10.73 -2.28 -17.53
CA LEU A 153 -10.32 -3.37 -18.42
C LEU A 153 -11.36 -4.51 -18.50
N VAL A 154 -12.29 -4.63 -17.55
CA VAL A 154 -13.19 -5.80 -17.42
C VAL A 154 -14.65 -5.44 -17.70
N VAL A 155 -15.22 -6.00 -18.77
CA VAL A 155 -16.61 -5.74 -19.23
C VAL A 155 -17.65 -6.67 -18.59
N ASP A 156 -17.38 -7.98 -18.46
CA ASP A 156 -18.31 -9.00 -17.94
C ASP A 156 -17.69 -9.77 -16.75
N LYS A 157 -18.47 -9.99 -15.67
CA LYS A 157 -17.99 -10.56 -14.38
C LYS A 157 -18.83 -11.74 -13.92
N PHE A 158 -18.20 -12.90 -13.68
CA PHE A 158 -18.86 -14.11 -13.15
C PHE A 158 -17.99 -14.80 -12.08
N PRO A 159 -18.29 -14.67 -10.78
CA PRO A 159 -17.49 -15.27 -9.72
C PRO A 159 -17.76 -16.77 -9.57
N LYS A 160 -16.73 -17.56 -9.23
CA LYS A 160 -16.82 -18.99 -8.88
C LYS A 160 -16.17 -19.28 -7.51
N THR A 161 -16.82 -20.11 -6.70
CA THR A 161 -16.30 -20.58 -5.40
C THR A 161 -16.06 -22.07 -5.44
N LEU A 162 -14.89 -22.53 -4.96
CA LEU A 162 -14.53 -23.95 -4.90
C LEU A 162 -13.99 -24.32 -3.51
N ASP A 163 -14.14 -25.58 -3.12
CA ASP A 163 -13.57 -26.14 -1.90
C ASP A 163 -12.13 -26.64 -2.12
N LYS A 164 -11.42 -26.89 -1.01
CA LYS A 164 -10.00 -27.24 -0.86
C LYS A 164 -9.42 -28.15 -1.96
N ILE A 165 -8.41 -27.67 -2.69
CA ILE A 165 -7.70 -28.38 -3.76
C ILE A 165 -6.21 -27.98 -3.71
N ASP A 166 -5.27 -28.93 -3.78
CA ASP A 166 -3.83 -28.63 -3.73
C ASP A 166 -3.35 -27.77 -4.91
N SER A 167 -3.83 -28.05 -6.12
CA SER A 167 -3.53 -27.31 -7.34
C SER A 167 -4.79 -27.13 -8.19
N TYR A 168 -5.11 -25.90 -8.59
CA TYR A 168 -6.27 -25.61 -9.43
C TYR A 168 -5.84 -25.04 -10.78
N VAL A 169 -6.37 -25.64 -11.86
CA VAL A 169 -6.23 -25.15 -13.23
C VAL A 169 -7.55 -24.54 -13.64
N ILE A 170 -7.54 -23.27 -14.04
CA ILE A 170 -8.75 -22.58 -14.49
C ILE A 170 -9.31 -23.28 -15.75
N PRO A 171 -10.61 -23.62 -15.83
CA PRO A 171 -11.23 -24.18 -17.03
C PRO A 171 -11.14 -23.22 -18.24
N ILE A 172 -10.86 -23.78 -19.42
CA ILE A 172 -10.44 -23.09 -20.66
C ILE A 172 -11.41 -21.99 -21.15
N ASP A 173 -12.67 -21.95 -20.72
CA ASP A 173 -13.71 -21.19 -21.41
C ASP A 173 -13.84 -19.71 -20.98
N ASP A 174 -13.16 -19.29 -19.90
CA ASP A 174 -13.41 -17.98 -19.28
C ASP A 174 -12.25 -16.97 -19.47
N GLU A 175 -12.57 -15.79 -20.01
CA GLU A 175 -11.65 -14.65 -20.18
C GLU A 175 -11.45 -13.86 -18.88
N TYR A 176 -12.53 -13.68 -18.12
CA TYR A 176 -12.52 -13.13 -16.76
C TYR A 176 -12.77 -14.26 -15.76
N VAL A 177 -11.90 -14.36 -14.76
CA VAL A 177 -11.97 -15.39 -13.74
C VAL A 177 -11.79 -14.77 -12.37
N GLU A 178 -12.84 -14.82 -11.57
CA GLU A 178 -12.77 -14.55 -10.13
C GLU A 178 -12.98 -15.85 -9.37
N VAL A 179 -11.95 -16.24 -8.62
CA VAL A 179 -11.95 -17.46 -7.81
C VAL A 179 -11.82 -17.11 -6.33
N THR A 180 -12.69 -17.72 -5.52
CA THR A 180 -12.54 -17.78 -4.07
C THR A 180 -12.38 -19.25 -3.69
N ILE A 181 -11.19 -19.63 -3.24
CA ILE A 181 -10.88 -21.02 -2.84
C ILE A 181 -10.17 -20.97 -1.50
N ARG A 182 -10.67 -21.68 -0.49
CA ARG A 182 -10.20 -21.49 0.90
C ARG A 182 -8.76 -21.94 1.18
N ASP A 183 -8.25 -22.91 0.45
CA ASP A 183 -6.91 -23.49 0.63
C ASP A 183 -6.43 -24.06 -0.71
N ILE A 184 -5.59 -23.33 -1.44
CA ILE A 184 -4.84 -23.87 -2.59
C ILE A 184 -3.37 -23.50 -2.48
N LYS A 185 -2.47 -24.42 -2.82
CA LYS A 185 -1.04 -24.09 -2.86
C LYS A 185 -0.65 -23.45 -4.19
N THR A 186 -1.17 -24.00 -5.29
CA THR A 186 -0.80 -23.57 -6.64
C THR A 186 -2.04 -23.23 -7.47
N LEU A 187 -1.99 -22.06 -8.10
CA LEU A 187 -2.97 -21.63 -9.11
C LEU A 187 -2.30 -21.58 -10.47
N ILE A 188 -2.89 -22.25 -11.46
CA ILE A 188 -2.41 -22.23 -12.84
C ILE A 188 -3.47 -21.55 -13.70
N SER A 189 -3.14 -20.36 -14.20
CA SER A 189 -3.99 -19.64 -15.14
C SER A 189 -3.96 -20.32 -16.51
N ASN A 190 -5.11 -20.43 -17.17
CA ASN A 190 -5.17 -21.03 -18.51
C ASN A 190 -4.92 -19.98 -19.60
N ARG A 191 -4.64 -20.43 -20.83
CA ARG A 191 -4.34 -19.57 -21.98
C ARG A 191 -5.39 -18.53 -22.38
N ASN A 192 -6.65 -18.73 -22.00
CA ASN A 192 -7.76 -17.85 -22.38
C ASN A 192 -8.07 -16.81 -21.30
N THR A 193 -7.62 -17.03 -20.07
CA THR A 193 -7.84 -16.09 -18.95
C THR A 193 -7.00 -14.84 -19.14
N LYS A 194 -7.66 -13.70 -19.36
CA LYS A 194 -7.02 -12.38 -19.47
C LYS A 194 -7.10 -11.57 -18.18
N TYR A 195 -8.08 -11.87 -17.32
CA TYR A 195 -8.29 -11.15 -16.07
C TYR A 195 -8.47 -12.18 -14.95
N LEU A 196 -7.59 -12.16 -13.96
CA LEU A 196 -7.59 -13.11 -12.86
C LEU A 196 -7.70 -12.40 -11.51
N VAL A 197 -8.73 -12.75 -10.75
CA VAL A 197 -8.94 -12.33 -9.36
C VAL A 197 -8.91 -13.57 -8.47
N CYS A 198 -7.96 -13.67 -7.54
CA CYS A 198 -7.74 -14.83 -6.67
C CYS A 198 -7.31 -14.42 -5.26
N ASN A 199 -8.09 -13.54 -4.66
CA ASN A 199 -7.81 -12.96 -3.35
C ASN A 199 -8.07 -13.95 -2.20
N LYS A 200 -7.28 -13.85 -1.11
CA LYS A 200 -7.54 -14.58 0.15
C LYS A 200 -7.71 -16.09 -0.04
N CYS A 201 -6.87 -16.67 -0.90
CA CYS A 201 -6.94 -18.07 -1.31
C CYS A 201 -5.82 -18.95 -0.73
N ASN A 202 -4.98 -18.40 0.16
CA ASN A 202 -3.80 -19.04 0.73
C ASN A 202 -2.79 -19.53 -0.32
N ILE A 203 -2.73 -18.87 -1.49
CA ILE A 203 -1.90 -19.28 -2.62
C ILE A 203 -0.42 -19.07 -2.33
N GLU A 204 0.40 -20.09 -2.49
CA GLU A 204 1.86 -19.98 -2.37
C GLU A 204 2.52 -19.69 -3.73
N THR A 205 1.93 -20.15 -4.83
CA THR A 205 2.48 -19.98 -6.19
C THR A 205 1.38 -19.73 -7.23
N ILE A 206 1.59 -18.74 -8.08
CA ILE A 206 0.72 -18.44 -9.22
C ILE A 206 1.52 -18.59 -10.51
N GLN A 207 1.07 -19.48 -11.39
CA GLN A 207 1.60 -19.60 -12.75
C GLN A 207 0.69 -18.83 -13.70
N LEU A 208 1.21 -17.74 -14.25
CA LEU A 208 0.49 -16.88 -15.19
C LEU A 208 0.57 -17.48 -16.60
N ASN A 209 -0.50 -17.33 -17.38
CA ASN A 209 -0.45 -17.58 -18.82
C ASN A 209 0.13 -16.34 -19.54
N ASP A 210 0.55 -16.53 -20.80
CA ASP A 210 1.24 -15.50 -21.61
C ASP A 210 0.35 -14.30 -21.99
N ASP A 211 -0.97 -14.48 -21.96
CA ASP A 211 -1.98 -13.52 -22.42
C ASP A 211 -2.71 -12.81 -21.26
N LEU A 212 -2.35 -13.09 -20.00
CA LEU A 212 -2.99 -12.46 -18.83
C LEU A 212 -2.63 -10.97 -18.75
N ILE A 213 -3.65 -10.11 -18.73
CA ILE A 213 -3.56 -8.64 -18.76
C ILE A 213 -3.69 -8.05 -17.34
N LEU A 214 -4.56 -8.63 -16.51
CA LEU A 214 -4.79 -8.17 -15.13
C LEU A 214 -4.66 -9.32 -14.13
N LEU A 215 -3.94 -9.06 -13.03
CA LEU A 215 -3.85 -9.95 -11.87
C LEU A 215 -4.23 -9.20 -10.59
N GLU A 216 -5.25 -9.67 -9.89
CA GLU A 216 -5.54 -9.32 -8.50
C GLU A 216 -5.40 -10.56 -7.62
N ALA A 217 -4.35 -10.61 -6.78
CA ALA A 217 -4.03 -11.79 -5.99
C ALA A 217 -3.62 -11.42 -4.56
N HIS A 218 -4.43 -10.61 -3.90
CA HIS A 218 -4.09 -10.07 -2.60
C HIS A 218 -4.36 -11.02 -1.43
N SER A 219 -3.67 -10.80 -0.31
CA SER A 219 -3.80 -11.61 0.91
C SER A 219 -3.56 -13.10 0.66
N ASN A 220 -2.44 -13.42 0.04
CA ASN A 220 -1.99 -14.79 -0.23
C ASN A 220 -0.61 -15.03 0.43
N HIS A 221 0.05 -16.13 0.08
CA HIS A 221 1.37 -16.51 0.58
C HIS A 221 2.43 -16.50 -0.54
N VAL A 222 2.20 -15.73 -1.60
CA VAL A 222 3.12 -15.68 -2.74
C VAL A 222 4.43 -15.02 -2.30
N ASN A 223 5.54 -15.73 -2.50
CA ASN A 223 6.88 -15.26 -2.16
C ASN A 223 7.69 -14.80 -3.37
N ALA A 224 7.36 -15.26 -4.57
CA ALA A 224 8.02 -14.87 -5.81
C ALA A 224 7.04 -14.93 -6.97
N ILE A 225 7.15 -13.98 -7.91
CA ILE A 225 6.35 -14.00 -9.14
C ILE A 225 7.11 -13.39 -10.33
N GLU A 226 7.03 -14.04 -11.48
CA GLU A 226 7.45 -13.50 -12.77
C GLU A 226 6.21 -13.09 -13.56
N LEU A 227 6.10 -11.80 -13.88
CA LEU A 227 4.95 -11.28 -14.61
C LEU A 227 5.08 -11.66 -16.08
N ASN A 228 3.98 -12.14 -16.68
CA ASN A 228 3.97 -12.47 -18.10
C ASN A 228 4.13 -11.20 -18.96
N HIS A 229 4.43 -11.37 -20.26
CA HIS A 229 4.74 -10.26 -21.18
C HIS A 229 3.55 -9.32 -21.47
N SER A 230 2.32 -9.77 -21.26
CA SER A 230 1.08 -9.06 -21.57
C SER A 230 0.47 -8.33 -20.37
N LEU A 231 0.95 -8.58 -19.14
CA LEU A 231 0.35 -8.05 -17.92
C LEU A 231 0.53 -6.53 -17.81
N GLU A 232 -0.60 -5.81 -17.73
CA GLU A 232 -0.65 -4.35 -17.60
C GLU A 232 -0.90 -3.90 -16.14
N GLU A 233 -1.66 -4.67 -15.36
CA GLU A 233 -2.03 -4.31 -13.98
C GLU A 233 -1.84 -5.49 -13.02
N ALA A 234 -1.17 -5.25 -11.90
CA ALA A 234 -0.94 -6.26 -10.86
C ALA A 234 -1.21 -5.69 -9.45
N ILE A 235 -2.13 -6.32 -8.72
CA ILE A 235 -2.46 -6.01 -7.34
C ILE A 235 -2.03 -7.19 -6.46
N LEU A 236 -0.92 -7.03 -5.75
CA LEU A 236 -0.21 -8.09 -5.03
C LEU A 236 0.05 -7.77 -3.56
N TRP A 237 -0.59 -6.74 -3.01
CA TRP A 237 -0.58 -6.45 -1.58
C TRP A 237 -1.01 -7.65 -0.72
N ASP A 238 -0.53 -7.61 0.52
CA ASP A 238 -0.63 -8.64 1.54
C ASP A 238 -0.09 -10.02 1.08
N ASN A 239 1.07 -9.99 0.40
CA ASN A 239 1.86 -11.16 0.07
C ASN A 239 3.32 -11.01 0.57
N PRO A 240 3.92 -12.05 1.16
CA PRO A 240 5.31 -12.01 1.64
C PRO A 240 6.34 -12.14 0.51
N LEU A 241 6.17 -11.39 -0.59
CA LEU A 241 7.08 -11.35 -1.73
C LEU A 241 8.51 -10.99 -1.33
N GLU A 242 9.44 -11.86 -1.72
CA GLU A 242 10.88 -11.66 -1.70
C GLU A 242 11.39 -11.26 -3.09
N TYR A 243 10.67 -11.61 -4.16
CA TYR A 243 11.09 -11.34 -5.55
C TYR A 243 9.90 -11.06 -6.47
N ILE A 244 10.06 -10.10 -7.39
CA ILE A 244 9.14 -9.86 -8.49
C ILE A 244 9.89 -9.46 -9.76
N LYS A 245 9.62 -10.13 -10.88
CA LYS A 245 10.16 -9.78 -12.20
C LYS A 245 9.12 -9.06 -13.04
N LEU A 246 9.43 -7.83 -13.42
CA LEU A 246 8.56 -6.97 -14.21
C LEU A 246 8.57 -7.35 -15.69
N ASN A 247 7.52 -6.94 -16.41
CA ASN A 247 7.43 -7.04 -17.86
C ASN A 247 7.39 -5.63 -18.49
N PRO A 248 7.62 -5.47 -19.81
CA PRO A 248 7.66 -4.17 -20.49
C PRO A 248 6.33 -3.40 -20.57
N LYS A 249 5.18 -4.08 -20.43
CA LYS A 249 3.83 -3.48 -20.56
C LYS A 249 3.19 -3.11 -19.22
N LEU A 250 3.75 -3.56 -18.11
CA LEU A 250 3.20 -3.27 -16.78
C LEU A 250 3.07 -1.76 -16.57
N ARG A 251 1.86 -1.32 -16.24
CA ARG A 251 1.54 0.08 -15.97
C ARG A 251 1.38 0.34 -14.48
N LEU A 252 0.72 -0.59 -13.77
CA LEU A 252 0.38 -0.42 -12.36
C LEU A 252 0.78 -1.66 -11.55
N LEU A 253 1.46 -1.44 -10.44
CA LEU A 253 1.84 -2.48 -9.50
C LEU A 253 1.59 -2.03 -8.06
N TYR A 254 0.76 -2.78 -7.33
CA TYR A 254 0.50 -2.55 -5.90
C TYR A 254 1.15 -3.64 -5.05
N LEU A 255 1.97 -3.22 -4.09
CA LEU A 255 2.73 -4.08 -3.20
C LEU A 255 2.63 -3.56 -1.77
N SER A 256 2.31 -4.44 -0.81
CA SER A 256 2.34 -4.07 0.60
C SER A 256 2.32 -5.29 1.50
N HIS A 257 3.35 -5.51 2.33
CA HIS A 257 3.31 -6.55 3.36
C HIS A 257 4.42 -6.28 4.39
N PRO A 258 4.21 -6.58 5.69
CA PRO A 258 5.21 -6.37 6.74
C PRO A 258 6.54 -7.14 6.56
N LYS A 259 6.62 -8.07 5.61
CA LYS A 259 7.84 -8.82 5.28
C LYS A 259 8.54 -8.36 4.01
N ASN A 260 7.98 -7.41 3.24
CA ASN A 260 8.55 -7.01 1.95
C ASN A 260 9.76 -6.08 2.07
N HIS A 261 10.31 -5.82 3.27
CA HIS A 261 11.39 -4.84 3.49
C HIS A 261 12.61 -4.98 2.56
N ASN A 262 12.88 -6.18 2.04
CA ASN A 262 13.99 -6.49 1.14
C ASN A 262 13.54 -7.13 -0.19
N ILE A 263 12.33 -6.81 -0.66
CA ILE A 263 11.85 -7.35 -1.94
C ILE A 263 12.80 -6.95 -3.08
N GLU A 264 13.19 -7.93 -3.90
CA GLU A 264 13.90 -7.70 -5.16
C GLU A 264 12.88 -7.42 -6.28
N ILE A 265 12.97 -6.23 -6.87
CA ILE A 265 12.17 -5.84 -8.04
C ILE A 265 13.10 -5.90 -9.27
N ASP A 266 13.04 -7.01 -10.02
CA ASP A 266 13.79 -7.20 -11.27
C ASP A 266 13.09 -6.46 -12.43
N ASN A 267 13.63 -5.30 -12.79
CA ASN A 267 13.22 -4.52 -13.97
C ASN A 267 14.19 -4.70 -15.16
N SER A 268 14.76 -5.89 -15.35
CA SER A 268 15.59 -6.25 -16.52
C SER A 268 14.87 -6.03 -17.86
N ALA A 269 13.54 -5.99 -17.85
CA ALA A 269 12.68 -5.63 -18.96
C ALA A 269 12.80 -4.15 -19.42
N ASN A 270 13.48 -3.29 -18.66
CA ASN A 270 13.56 -1.84 -18.90
C ASN A 270 12.18 -1.18 -19.04
N ASN A 271 11.22 -1.56 -18.18
CA ASN A 271 9.94 -0.89 -18.15
C ASN A 271 10.08 0.47 -17.46
N GLU A 272 9.96 1.54 -18.25
CA GLU A 272 10.09 2.91 -17.79
C GLU A 272 8.75 3.56 -17.41
N SER A 273 7.63 2.95 -17.77
CA SER A 273 6.28 3.52 -17.62
C SER A 273 5.51 3.02 -16.41
N VAL A 274 6.00 1.99 -15.73
CA VAL A 274 5.34 1.41 -14.56
C VAL A 274 5.29 2.39 -13.38
N GLU A 275 4.11 2.51 -12.76
CA GLU A 275 3.91 3.16 -11.47
C GLU A 275 3.78 2.07 -10.39
N ILE A 276 4.69 2.09 -9.42
CA ILE A 276 4.72 1.13 -8.31
C ILE A 276 4.26 1.84 -7.03
N TYR A 277 3.19 1.32 -6.46
CA TYR A 277 2.63 1.72 -5.18
C TYR A 277 3.09 0.74 -4.11
N TYR A 278 4.01 1.19 -3.26
CA TYR A 278 4.64 0.35 -2.25
C TYR A 278 4.35 0.88 -0.84
N SER A 279 3.77 0.03 0.01
CA SER A 279 3.49 0.35 1.41
C SER A 279 4.07 -0.72 2.34
N ILE A 280 4.60 -0.33 3.49
CA ILE A 280 4.98 -1.26 4.56
C ILE A 280 4.23 -0.78 5.81
N ASN A 281 3.34 -1.62 6.35
CA ASN A 281 2.54 -1.32 7.55
C ASN A 281 3.28 -1.67 8.85
#